data_AF-A0A6M3J476-F1
#
_entry.id   AF-A0A6M3J476-F1
#
_cell.length_a   1.000
_cell.length_b   1.000
_cell.length_c   1.000
_cell.angle_alpha   90.00
_cell.angle_beta   90.00
_cell.angle_gamma   90.00
#
_symmetry.space_group_name_H-M   'P 1'
#
loop_
_entity.id
_entity.type
_entity.pdbx_description
1 polymer ?
#
loop_
_entity_poly.entity_id
_entity_poly.type
_entity_poly.pdbx_seq_one_letter_code
_entity_poly.pdbx_strand_id
1 'polypeptide(L)' 'MKIIVYSTKQCPRCERLKQLLKEEKIPFEEKSLDDTDVMADLHMRNAAILQAPALEIGELLFEYKGTDIL' A
#
# COMPACT_ATOMS: atom_id res chain seq x y z
N MET A 1 -0.44 14.68 7.43
CA MET A 1 -0.21 13.23 7.54
C MET A 1 -0.27 12.66 6.14
N LYS A 2 0.79 11.98 5.68
CA LYS A 2 0.86 11.41 4.33
C LYS A 2 0.44 9.94 4.40
N ILE A 3 -0.50 9.54 3.56
CA ILE A 3 -0.95 8.16 3.41
C ILE A 3 -0.45 7.68 2.05
N ILE A 4 0.23 6.54 2.03
CA ILE A 4 0.70 5.91 0.79
C ILE A 4 0.05 4.55 0.67
N VAL A 5 -0.59 4.31 -0.48
CA VAL A 5 -1.08 2.99 -0.87
C VAL A 5 -0.07 2.37 -1.82
N TYR A 6 0.53 1.27 -1.39
CA TYR A 6 1.38 0.45 -2.24
C TYR A 6 0.52 -0.60 -2.97
N SER A 7 0.62 -0.61 -4.30
CA SER A 7 -0.19 -1.45 -5.18
C SER A 7 0.66 -2.23 -6.18
N THR A 8 0.08 -3.24 -6.82
CA THR A 8 0.64 -3.91 -7.99
C THR A 8 -0.33 -3.83 -9.16
N LYS A 9 0.16 -4.04 -10.38
CA LYS A 9 -0.65 -4.20 -11.59
C LYS A 9 -1.67 -5.31 -11.36
N GLN A 10 -2.91 -5.05 -11.77
CA GLN A 10 -4.03 -6.00 -11.67
C GLN A 10 -4.24 -6.52 -10.24
N CYS A 11 -4.50 -5.61 -9.29
CA CYS A 11 -4.75 -5.94 -7.90
C CYS A 11 -6.17 -5.51 -7.45
N PRO A 12 -7.18 -6.39 -7.51
CA PRO A 12 -8.55 -6.06 -7.13
C PRO A 12 -8.69 -5.56 -5.67
N ARG A 13 -7.90 -6.13 -4.75
CA ARG A 13 -7.86 -5.69 -3.34
C ARG A 13 -7.28 -4.29 -3.19
N CYS A 14 -6.29 -3.92 -4.01
CA CYS A 14 -5.74 -2.58 -4.04
C CYS A 14 -6.77 -1.57 -4.53
N GLU A 15 -7.51 -1.89 -5.60
CA GLU A 15 -8.60 -1.05 -6.07
C GLU A 15 -9.69 -0.88 -4.99
N ARG A 16 -10.04 -1.94 -4.26
CA ARG A 16 -11.02 -1.84 -3.18
C ARG A 16 -10.54 -0.92 -2.04
N LEU A 17 -9.29 -1.02 -1.62
CA LEU A 17 -8.71 -0.13 -0.61
C LEU A 17 -8.68 1.34 -1.08
N LYS A 18 -8.21 1.57 -2.30
CA LYS A 18 -8.17 2.92 -2.91
C LYS A 18 -9.58 3.52 -3.01
N GLN A 19 -10.57 2.71 -3.38
CA GLN A 19 -11.96 3.15 -3.43
C GLN A 19 -12.48 3.53 -2.03
N LEU A 20 -12.22 2.71 -1.01
CA LEU A 20 -12.63 3.00 0.37
C LEU A 20 -12.04 4.35 0.86
N LEU A 21 -10.75 4.59 0.61
CA LEU A 21 -10.12 5.86 0.97
C LEU A 21 -10.74 7.06 0.24
N LYS A 22 -11.11 6.90 -1.04
CA LYS A 22 -11.81 7.94 -1.82
C LYS A 22 -13.23 8.20 -1.28
N GLU A 23 -13.97 7.15 -0.93
CA GLU A 23 -15.32 7.22 -0.34
C GLU A 23 -15.30 8.03 0.96
N GLU A 24 -14.29 7.79 1.80
CA GLU A 24 -14.04 8.52 3.07
C GLU A 24 -13.37 9.89 2.87
N LYS A 25 -13.12 10.31 1.62
CA LYS A 25 -12.45 11.57 1.26
C LYS A 25 -11.05 11.71 1.90
N ILE A 26 -10.36 10.59 2.10
CA ILE A 26 -9.01 10.53 2.64
C ILE A 26 -8.02 10.64 1.48
N PRO A 27 -7.21 11.72 1.39
CA PRO A 27 -6.21 11.85 0.35
C PRO A 27 -5.06 10.86 0.58
N PHE A 28 -4.59 10.22 -0.49
CA PHE A 28 -3.45 9.30 -0.47
C PHE A 28 -2.63 9.40 -1.76
N GLU A 29 -1.36 9.00 -1.69
CA GLU A 29 -0.50 8.75 -2.83
C GLU A 29 -0.53 7.27 -3.18
N GLU A 30 -0.50 6.93 -4.47
CA GLU A 30 -0.32 5.56 -4.92
C GLU A 30 1.13 5.36 -5.37
N LYS A 31 1.78 4.30 -4.89
CA LYS A 31 3.09 3.85 -5.37
C LYS A 31 2.98 2.40 -5.85
N SER A 32 3.52 2.13 -7.03
CA SER A 32 3.52 0.76 -7.57
C SER A 32 4.73 -0.02 -7.08
N LEU A 33 4.52 -1.23 -6.58
CA LEU A 33 5.58 -2.19 -6.26
C LEU A 33 6.17 -2.85 -7.52
N ASP A 34 5.57 -2.64 -8.69
CA ASP A 34 6.17 -3.03 -9.98
C ASP A 34 7.20 -1.99 -10.47
N ASP A 35 7.33 -0.85 -9.78
CA ASP A 35 8.33 0.17 -10.05
C ASP A 35 9.62 -0.14 -9.26
N THR A 36 10.72 -0.30 -9.99
CA THR A 36 12.03 -0.63 -9.40
C THR A 36 12.54 0.46 -8.46
N ASP A 37 12.21 1.73 -8.72
CA ASP A 37 12.66 2.85 -7.89
C ASP A 37 11.90 2.87 -6.56
N VAL A 38 10.62 2.50 -6.57
CA VAL A 38 9.81 2.32 -5.35
C VAL A 38 10.36 1.18 -4.49
N MET A 39 10.72 0.05 -5.13
CA MET A 39 11.31 -1.09 -4.44
C MET A 39 12.70 -0.79 -3.87
N ALA A 40 13.52 -0.03 -4.60
CA ALA A 40 14.82 0.43 -4.14
C ALA A 40 14.70 1.36 -2.93
N ASP A 41 13.76 2.32 -2.95
CA ASP A 41 13.49 3.22 -1.81
C ASP A 41 13.09 2.44 -0.55
N LEU A 42 12.17 1.48 -0.68
CA LEU A 42 11.76 0.62 0.44
C LEU A 42 12.96 -0.14 1.02
N HIS A 43 13.80 -0.72 0.17
CA HIS A 43 14.99 -1.44 0.59
C HIS A 43 16.00 -0.53 1.31
N MET A 44 16.26 0.66 0.79
CA MET A 44 17.15 1.65 1.43
C MET A 44 16.63 2.10 2.80
N ARG A 45 15.31 2.13 2.99
CA ARG A 45 14.66 2.41 4.28
C ARG A 45 14.56 1.18 5.20
N ASN A 46 15.16 0.05 4.82
CA ASN A 46 15.08 -1.22 5.53
C ASN A 46 13.62 -1.68 5.76
N ALA A 47 12.74 -1.32 4.82
CA ALA A 47 11.34 -1.72 4.77
C ALA A 47 11.14 -2.76 3.67
N ALA A 48 10.22 -3.69 3.88
CA ALA A 48 9.83 -4.68 2.89
C ALA A 48 8.31 -4.82 2.89
N ILE A 49 7.72 -4.75 1.71
CA ILE A 49 6.32 -5.08 1.47
C ILE A 49 6.30 -6.40 0.72
N LEU A 50 5.71 -7.43 1.31
CA LEU A 50 5.67 -8.76 0.74
C LEU A 50 4.45 -8.93 -0.17
N GLN A 51 3.32 -8.29 0.19
CA GLN A 51 2.08 -8.42 -0.57
C GLN A 51 1.30 -7.11 -0.64
N ALA A 52 0.75 -6.84 -1.82
CA ALA A 52 -0.21 -5.76 -2.01
C ALA A 52 -1.65 -6.20 -1.67
N PRO A 53 -2.50 -5.26 -1.20
CA PRO A 53 -2.16 -3.87 -0.88
C PRO A 53 -1.41 -3.73 0.45
N ALA A 54 -0.58 -2.69 0.53
CA ALA A 54 -0.03 -2.19 1.79
C ALA A 54 -0.32 -0.70 1.97
N LEU A 55 -0.48 -0.27 3.22
CA LEU A 55 -0.79 1.10 3.60
C LEU A 55 0.32 1.63 4.52
N GLU A 56 0.94 2.74 4.14
CA GLU A 56 1.92 3.45 4.97
C GLU A 56 1.29 4.73 5.54
N ILE A 57 1.38 4.90 6.85
CA ILE A 57 0.90 6.09 7.58
C ILE A 57 1.99 6.53 8.55
N GLY A 58 2.74 7.57 8.17
CA GLY A 58 3.93 7.96 8.92
C GLY A 58 4.98 6.85 8.87
N GLU A 59 5.41 6.34 10.02
CA GLU A 59 6.38 5.23 10.12
C GLU A 59 5.72 3.84 10.18
N LEU A 60 4.37 3.79 10.18
CA LEU A 60 3.63 2.54 10.29
C LEU A 60 3.31 1.99 8.91
N LEU A 61 3.63 0.71 8.70
CA LEU A 61 3.34 -0.03 7.49
C LEU A 61 2.37 -1.18 7.82
N PHE A 62 1.21 -1.19 7.15
CA PHE A 62 0.17 -2.21 7.31
C PHE A 62 0.04 -3.02 6.03
N GLU A 63 0.23 -4.34 6.11
CA GLU A 63 0.00 -5.26 4.99
C GLU A 63 -1.29 -6.04 5.19
N TYR A 64 -2.02 -6.28 4.10
CA TYR A 64 -3.17 -7.17 4.14
C TYR A 64 -2.72 -8.62 4.36
N LYS A 65 -2.89 -9.15 5.58
CA LYS A 65 -2.75 -10.58 5.86
C LYS A 65 -4.08 -11.26 5.63
N GLY A 66 -4.18 -12.04 4.56
CA GLY A 66 -5.42 -12.69 4.12
C GLY A 66 -5.91 -13.87 4.98
N THR A 67 -5.77 -13.81 6.31
CA THR A 67 -6.20 -14.87 7.23
C THR A 67 -7.23 -14.46 8.28
N ASP A 68 -7.63 -13.19 8.38
CA ASP A 68 -8.68 -12.79 9.33
C ASP A 68 -10.05 -12.73 8.63
N ILE A 69 -10.53 -13.90 8.20
CA ILE A 69 -11.97 -14.16 8.13
C ILE A 69 -12.34 -14.64 9.54
N LEU A 70 -13.13 -13.83 10.25
CA LEU A 70 -13.84 -14.27 11.46
C LEU A 70 -14.61 -15.57 11.21
#